data_AF-A0A8B7IJY5-F1
#
_entry.id   AF-A0A8B7IJY5-F1
#
_cell.length_a   1.000
_cell.length_b   1.000
_cell.length_c   1.000
_cell.angle_alpha   90.00
_cell.angle_beta   90.00
_cell.angle_gamma   90.00
#
_symmetry.space_group_name_H-M   'P 1'
#
loop_
_entity.id
_entity.type
_entity.pdbx_description
1 polymer ?
#
loop_
_entity_poly.entity_id
_entity_poly.type
_entity_poly.pdbx_seq_one_letter_code
_entity_poly.pdbx_strand_id
1 'polypeptide(L)'
;PPPALPYFVRRSRMHNVPVYRDLTHGNRKMTVIRKIEGDIWALEGELKAFLGRRAGREPLTQVNELTGTLRIKGYFDGEVKAWLLEKGF
;
A
#
# COMPACT_ATOMS: atom_id res chain seq x y z
N PRO A 1 -13.86 2.46 15.71
CA PRO A 1 -12.78 1.67 16.36
C PRO A 1 -11.82 1.21 15.27
N PRO A 2 -10.51 1.08 15.54
CA PRO A 2 -9.60 0.49 14.57
C PRO A 2 -10.06 -0.95 14.25
N PRO A 3 -9.97 -1.38 12.97
CA PRO A 3 -10.33 -2.74 12.60
C PRO A 3 -9.40 -3.73 13.33
N ALA A 4 -9.96 -4.89 13.73
CA ALA A 4 -9.21 -5.97 14.40
C ALA A 4 -8.35 -6.75 13.38
N LEU A 5 -7.45 -6.04 12.70
CA LEU A 5 -6.51 -6.57 11.73
C LEU A 5 -5.11 -6.62 12.33
N PRO A 6 -4.24 -7.53 11.88
CA PRO A 6 -2.86 -7.64 12.37
C PRO A 6 -1.98 -6.46 11.93
N TYR A 7 -2.50 -5.57 11.08
CA TYR A 7 -1.83 -4.37 10.60
C TYR A 7 -2.76 -3.16 10.63
N PHE A 8 -2.14 -1.98 10.67
CA PHE A 8 -2.85 -0.70 10.66
C PHE A 8 -2.11 0.33 9.80
N VAL A 9 -2.83 1.10 8.98
CA VAL A 9 -2.25 2.19 8.19
C VAL A 9 -2.65 3.52 8.80
N ARG A 10 -1.70 4.23 9.42
CA ARG A 10 -1.98 5.53 10.03
C ARG A 10 -2.20 6.62 8.98
N ARG A 11 -3.15 7.51 9.22
CA ARG A 11 -3.34 8.72 8.42
C ARG A 11 -2.11 9.65 8.49
N SER A 12 -1.95 10.43 7.42
CA SER A 12 -1.00 11.54 7.41
C SER A 12 -1.40 12.62 8.43
N ARG A 13 -0.49 13.57 8.69
CA ARG A 13 -0.80 14.74 9.56
C ARG A 13 -2.02 15.52 9.05
N MET A 14 -2.22 15.55 7.72
CA MET A 14 -3.34 16.20 7.06
C MET A 14 -4.54 15.26 6.86
N HIS A 15 -4.67 14.20 7.67
CA HIS A 15 -5.76 13.22 7.64
C HIS A 15 -5.93 12.42 6.32
N ASN A 16 -4.98 12.52 5.39
CA ASN A 16 -4.99 11.77 4.13
C ASN A 16 -4.43 10.35 4.26
N VAL A 17 -4.87 9.42 3.40
CA VAL A 17 -4.28 8.08 3.24
C VAL A 17 -2.83 8.23 2.74
N PRO A 18 -1.83 7.60 3.38
CA PRO A 18 -0.41 7.77 3.07
C PRO A 18 0.04 6.95 1.84
N VAL A 19 -0.62 7.15 0.69
CA VAL A 19 -0.32 6.48 -0.59
C VAL A 19 0.17 7.51 -1.58
N TYR A 20 1.37 7.28 -2.12
CA TYR A 20 2.09 8.23 -2.97
C TYR A 20 2.59 7.57 -4.25
N ARG A 21 2.67 8.35 -5.34
CA ARG A 21 3.39 7.95 -6.55
C ARG A 21 4.86 8.31 -6.38
N ASP A 22 5.74 7.42 -6.80
CA ASP A 22 7.17 7.64 -6.87
C ASP A 22 7.63 7.34 -8.30
N LEU A 23 8.36 8.29 -8.91
CA LEU A 23 8.90 8.18 -10.25
C LEU A 23 10.42 8.31 -10.15
N THR A 24 11.12 7.19 -10.30
CA THR A 24 12.59 7.17 -10.29
C THR A 24 13.11 6.97 -11.72
N HIS A 25 14.30 7.50 -12.03
CA HIS A 25 14.99 7.30 -13.32
C HIS A 25 14.13 7.65 -14.56
N GLY A 26 13.10 8.50 -14.42
CA GLY A 26 12.19 8.92 -15.48
C GLY A 26 11.18 7.87 -15.96
N ASN A 27 11.46 6.58 -15.83
CA ASN A 27 10.60 5.49 -16.31
C ASN A 27 10.10 4.54 -15.22
N ARG A 28 10.74 4.53 -14.04
CA ARG A 28 10.41 3.59 -12.95
C ARG A 28 9.24 4.16 -12.14
N LYS A 29 8.04 3.80 -12.55
CA LYS A 29 6.78 4.12 -11.88
C LYS A 29 6.56 3.19 -10.70
N MET A 30 6.39 3.76 -9.52
CA MET A 30 6.15 3.03 -8.28
C MET A 30 4.98 3.67 -7.51
N THR A 31 4.29 2.86 -6.71
CA THR A 31 3.34 3.31 -5.70
C THR A 31 3.90 2.95 -4.33
N VAL A 32 3.93 3.92 -3.41
CA VAL A 32 4.52 3.77 -2.08
C VAL A 32 3.45 4.00 -1.04
N ILE A 33 3.27 3.02 -0.16
CA ILE A 33 2.44 3.07 1.03
C ILE A 33 3.37 3.28 2.22
N ARG A 34 3.03 4.22 3.10
CA ARG A 34 3.82 4.56 4.29
C ARG A 34 2.97 4.42 5.56
N LYS A 35 3.63 4.52 6.71
CA LYS A 35 2.98 4.51 8.03
C LYS A 35 2.18 3.24 8.31
N ILE A 36 2.72 2.12 7.87
CA ILE A 36 2.18 0.79 8.15
C ILE A 36 2.72 0.37 9.51
N GLU A 37 1.83 -0.11 10.37
CA GLU A 37 2.14 -0.64 11.70
C GLU A 37 1.61 -2.07 11.80
N GLY A 38 2.27 -2.91 12.60
CA GLY A 38 1.94 -4.32 12.73
C GLY A 38 2.50 -5.17 11.59
N ASP A 39 1.79 -6.22 11.22
CA ASP A 39 2.24 -7.22 10.25
C ASP A 39 2.13 -6.71 8.79
N ILE A 40 3.25 -6.22 8.27
CA ILE A 40 3.31 -5.70 6.89
C ILE A 40 3.16 -6.83 5.86
N TRP A 41 3.56 -8.06 6.17
CA TRP A 41 3.43 -9.19 5.26
C TRP A 41 1.97 -9.57 5.04
N ALA A 42 1.15 -9.49 6.08
CA ALA A 42 -0.30 -9.65 5.96
C ALA A 42 -0.91 -8.59 5.01
N LEU A 43 -0.53 -7.31 5.16
CA LEU A 43 -0.97 -6.24 4.25
C LEU A 43 -0.50 -6.51 2.82
N GLU A 44 0.75 -6.93 2.65
CA GLU A 44 1.36 -7.16 1.35
C GLU A 44 0.68 -8.31 0.59
N GLY A 45 0.41 -9.44 1.26
CA GLY A 45 -0.28 -10.58 0.68
C GLY A 45 -1.69 -10.26 0.23
N GLU A 46 -2.46 -9.54 1.06
CA GLU A 46 -3.80 -9.09 0.69
C GLU A 46 -3.78 -8.12 -0.51
N LEU A 47 -2.81 -7.21 -0.52
CA LEU A 47 -2.70 -6.22 -1.57
C LEU A 47 -2.28 -6.86 -2.90
N LYS A 48 -1.39 -7.84 -2.87
CA LYS A 48 -1.04 -8.68 -4.03
C LYS A 48 -2.26 -9.40 -4.58
N ALA A 49 -3.08 -10.01 -3.72
CA ALA A 49 -4.30 -10.69 -4.16
C ALA A 49 -5.33 -9.70 -4.77
N PHE A 50 -5.47 -8.51 -4.19
CA PHE A 50 -6.35 -7.46 -4.72
C PHE A 50 -5.88 -6.95 -6.08
N LEU A 51 -4.62 -6.55 -6.19
CA LEU A 51 -4.04 -6.03 -7.42
C LEU A 51 -3.88 -7.11 -8.50
N GLY A 52 -3.56 -8.34 -8.11
CA GLY A 52 -3.46 -9.49 -9.01
C GLY A 52 -4.76 -9.79 -9.73
N ARG A 53 -5.89 -9.76 -9.02
CA ARG A 53 -7.23 -9.92 -9.62
C ARG A 53 -7.59 -8.80 -10.60
N ARG A 54 -7.09 -7.58 -10.36
CA ARG A 54 -7.44 -6.41 -11.17
C ARG A 54 -6.52 -6.19 -12.37
N ALA A 55 -5.22 -6.45 -12.20
CA ALA A 55 -4.20 -6.27 -13.23
C ALA A 55 -3.93 -7.54 -14.06
N GLY A 56 -4.50 -8.69 -13.67
CA GLY A 56 -4.26 -9.98 -14.32
C GLY A 56 -2.85 -10.56 -14.11
N ARG A 57 -2.03 -9.90 -13.29
CA ARG A 57 -0.67 -10.30 -12.95
C ARG A 57 -0.34 -9.91 -11.52
N GLU A 58 0.45 -10.74 -10.84
CA GLU A 58 0.93 -10.42 -9.51
C GLU A 58 1.88 -9.20 -9.56
N PRO A 59 1.62 -8.14 -8.78
CA PRO A 59 2.49 -6.98 -8.77
C PRO A 59 3.81 -7.29 -8.07
N LEU A 60 4.90 -6.73 -8.59
CA LEU A 60 6.19 -6.75 -7.89
C LEU A 60 6.13 -5.77 -6.71
N THR A 61 6.29 -6.30 -5.51
CA THR A 61 6.27 -5.57 -4.24
C THR A 61 7.65 -5.57 -3.58
N GLN A 62 7.89 -4.59 -2.73
CA GLN A 62 9.07 -4.53 -1.87
C GLN A 62 8.64 -4.03 -0.50
N VAL A 63 8.82 -4.87 0.51
CA VAL A 63 8.53 -4.57 1.91
C VAL A 63 9.78 -3.98 2.58
N ASN A 64 9.59 -2.97 3.42
CA ASN A 64 10.59 -2.48 4.34
C ASN A 64 9.96 -2.34 5.73
N GLU A 65 10.21 -3.34 6.57
CA GLU A 65 9.68 -3.46 7.92
C GLU A 65 10.16 -2.34 8.84
N LEU A 66 11.46 -2.02 8.79
CA LEU A 66 12.09 -1.02 9.66
C LEU A 66 11.40 0.35 9.54
N THR A 67 11.02 0.74 8.32
CA THR A 67 10.41 2.05 8.04
C THR A 67 8.88 2.00 7.94
N GLY A 68 8.26 0.83 8.02
CA GLY A 68 6.83 0.68 7.81
C GLY A 68 6.39 1.11 6.41
N THR A 69 7.16 0.74 5.37
CA THR A 69 6.88 1.13 3.98
C THR A 69 6.74 -0.08 3.06
N LEU A 70 5.77 0.01 2.15
CA LEU A 70 5.52 -0.98 1.10
C LEU A 70 5.58 -0.28 -0.25
N ARG A 71 6.42 -0.78 -1.15
CA ARG A 71 6.56 -0.26 -2.52
C ARG A 71 5.99 -1.26 -3.50
N ILE A 72 5.34 -0.76 -4.55
CA ILE A 72 4.67 -1.57 -5.57
C ILE A 72 5.08 -1.03 -6.94
N LYS A 73 5.47 -1.90 -7.86
CA LYS A 73 5.82 -1.50 -9.22
C LYS A 73 4.57 -1.16 -10.03
N GLY A 74 4.48 0.07 -10.51
CA GLY A 74 3.33 0.59 -11.26
C GLY A 74 2.60 1.72 -10.53
N TYR A 75 1.70 2.39 -11.26
CA TYR A 75 0.77 3.35 -10.66
C TYR A 75 -0.53 2.64 -10.32
N PHE A 76 -0.73 2.47 -9.01
CA PHE A 76 -1.92 1.87 -8.42
C PHE A 76 -2.48 2.75 -7.30
N ASP A 77 -2.08 4.02 -7.24
CA ASP A 77 -2.39 4.89 -6.12
C ASP A 77 -3.89 5.13 -5.96
N GLY A 78 -4.65 5.18 -7.05
CA GLY A 78 -6.11 5.31 -7.00
C GLY A 78 -6.77 4.07 -6.42
N GLU A 79 -6.42 2.90 -6.95
CA GLU A 79 -6.96 1.61 -6.51
C GLU A 79 -6.60 1.32 -5.05
N VAL A 80 -5.33 1.55 -4.68
CA VAL A 80 -4.83 1.32 -3.32
C VAL A 80 -5.49 2.28 -2.33
N LYS A 81 -5.69 3.56 -2.70
CA LYS A 81 -6.40 4.51 -1.82
C LYS A 81 -7.85 4.09 -1.60
N ALA A 82 -8.58 3.75 -2.66
CA ALA A 82 -9.96 3.30 -2.56
C ALA A 82 -10.07 2.05 -1.66
N TRP A 83 -9.20 1.07 -1.88
CA TRP A 83 -9.17 -0.17 -1.10
C TRP A 83 -8.86 0.04 0.39
N LEU A 84 -7.91 0.93 0.72
CA LEU A 84 -7.62 1.27 2.11
C LEU A 84 -8.79 2.00 2.79
N LEU A 85 -9.49 2.87 2.05
CA LEU A 85 -10.69 3.56 2.53
C LEU A 85 -11.84 2.58 2.78
N GLU A 86 -12.07 1.62 1.88
CA GLU A 86 -13.08 0.57 2.03
C GLU A 86 -12.84 -0.30 3.27
N LYS A 87 -11.57 -0.57 3.60
CA LYS A 87 -11.18 -1.26 4.84
C LYS A 87 -11.31 -0.42 6.11
N GLY A 88 -11.56 0.88 5.99
CA GLY A 88 -11.73 1.80 7.13
C GLY A 88 -10.43 2.31 7.73
N PHE A 89 -9.32 2.29 6.98
CA PHE A 89 -8.04 2.90 7.39
C PHE A 89 -7.96 4.35 6.99
#